data_AF-A0A1G1W569-F1
#
_entry.id   AF-A0A1G1W569-F1
#
_cell.length_a   1.000
_cell.length_b   1.000
_cell.length_c   1.000
_cell.angle_alpha   90.00
_cell.angle_beta   90.00
_cell.angle_gamma   90.00
#
_symmetry.space_group_name_H-M   'P 1'
#
loop_
_entity.id
_entity.type
_entity.pdbx_description
1 polymer ?
#
loop_
_entity_poly.entity_id
_entity_poly.type
_entity_poly.pdbx_seq_one_letter_code
_entity_poly.pdbx_strand_id
1 'polypeptide(L)'
;MLYSYITKTLLSITNNIKNIHQLQLEYWFGSLESLKIQIVLPYFIYFSLSFLFGATLYLYDRVKVGYYPPKNRFFKPFSIGLMIFGVTGALFSLLRILRVSFLGTRFFLFTFILIVAAWGLYFFFKWRKSLPKDIIDYETSLIKKKFLSKIAKR
;
A
#
# COMPACT_ATOMS: atom_id res chain seq x y z
N MET A 1 -43.05 37.95 29.77
CA MET A 1 -43.08 36.77 28.87
C MET A 1 -42.09 36.86 27.71
N LEU A 2 -41.99 38.01 27.02
CA LEU A 2 -41.08 38.19 25.86
C LEU A 2 -39.61 37.85 26.14
N TYR A 3 -39.07 38.31 27.29
CA TYR A 3 -37.68 38.06 27.70
C TYR A 3 -37.34 36.57 27.87
N SER A 4 -38.27 35.77 28.39
CA SER A 4 -38.08 34.32 28.55
C SER A 4 -38.11 33.60 27.20
N TYR A 5 -38.88 34.10 26.25
CA TYR A 5 -38.95 33.53 24.91
C TYR A 5 -37.63 33.77 24.15
N ILE A 6 -37.13 35.01 24.17
CA ILE A 6 -35.88 35.43 23.51
C ILE A 6 -34.67 34.65 24.07
N THR A 7 -34.58 34.50 25.38
CA THR A 7 -33.50 33.74 26.04
C THR A 7 -33.52 32.26 25.67
N LYS A 8 -34.70 31.62 25.59
CA LYS A 8 -34.84 30.24 25.11
C LYS A 8 -34.45 30.08 23.64
N THR A 9 -34.80 31.05 22.78
CA THR A 9 -34.43 31.00 21.36
C THR A 9 -32.93 31.14 21.17
N LEU A 10 -32.29 32.10 21.86
CA LEU A 10 -30.84 32.27 21.84
C LEU A 10 -30.09 31.03 22.35
N LEU A 11 -30.60 30.39 23.41
CA LEU A 11 -30.02 29.15 23.94
C LEU A 11 -30.17 27.98 22.96
N SER A 12 -31.30 27.88 22.26
CA SER A 12 -31.52 26.87 21.22
C SER A 12 -30.58 27.07 20.03
N ILE A 13 -30.42 28.31 19.55
CA ILE A 13 -29.53 28.64 18.44
C ILE A 13 -28.08 28.34 18.81
N THR A 14 -27.62 28.75 19.99
CA THR A 14 -26.24 28.47 20.45
C THR A 14 -25.98 26.98 20.64
N ASN A 15 -26.95 26.22 21.15
CA ASN A 15 -26.85 24.77 21.25
C ASN A 15 -26.77 24.11 19.86
N ASN A 16 -27.56 24.57 18.89
CA ASN A 16 -27.50 24.07 17.51
C ASN A 16 -26.14 24.36 16.86
N ILE A 17 -25.59 25.57 17.04
CA ILE A 17 -24.27 25.93 16.50
C ILE A 17 -23.19 25.04 17.10
N LYS A 18 -23.20 24.82 18.42
CA LYS A 18 -22.27 23.89 19.08
C LYS A 18 -22.38 22.47 18.53
N ASN A 19 -23.61 21.99 18.32
CA ASN A 19 -23.85 20.65 17.82
C ASN A 19 -23.34 20.48 16.38
N ILE A 20 -23.57 21.48 15.52
CA ILE A 20 -23.02 21.51 14.15
C ILE A 20 -21.49 21.51 14.18
N HIS A 21 -20.87 22.30 15.06
CA HIS A 21 -19.41 22.33 15.18
C HIS A 21 -18.84 20.99 15.66
N GLN A 22 -19.52 20.35 16.61
CA GLN A 22 -19.14 19.04 17.13
C GLN A 22 -19.28 17.96 16.06
N LEU A 23 -20.37 17.96 15.27
CA LEU A 23 -20.56 17.08 14.13
C LEU A 23 -19.50 17.28 13.04
N GLN A 24 -19.11 18.53 12.78
CA GLN A 24 -18.04 18.85 11.84
C GLN A 24 -16.69 18.32 12.36
N LEU A 25 -16.36 18.53 13.64
CA LEU A 25 -15.16 17.97 14.25
C LEU A 25 -15.16 16.44 14.21
N GLU A 26 -16.30 15.80 14.50
CA GLU A 26 -16.44 14.35 14.47
C GLU A 26 -16.34 13.79 13.04
N TYR A 27 -16.83 14.52 12.03
CA TYR A 27 -16.65 14.18 10.61
C TYR A 27 -15.18 14.23 10.17
N TRP A 28 -14.44 15.27 10.60
CA TRP A 28 -13.04 15.46 10.19
C TRP A 28 -12.05 14.60 10.98
N PHE A 29 -12.30 14.40 12.29
CA PHE A 29 -11.37 13.76 13.21
C PHE A 29 -11.83 12.38 13.73
N GLY A 30 -13.05 11.96 13.37
CA GLY A 30 -13.66 10.72 13.83
C GLY A 30 -14.16 10.79 15.28
N SER A 31 -15.11 9.93 15.63
CA SER A 31 -15.55 9.76 17.02
C SER A 31 -14.42 9.13 17.86
N LEU A 32 -14.37 9.45 19.16
CA LEU A 32 -13.41 8.87 20.13
C LEU A 32 -13.44 7.33 20.15
N GLU A 33 -14.57 6.71 19.78
CA GLU A 33 -14.73 5.26 19.71
C GLU A 33 -13.88 4.60 18.61
N SER A 34 -13.47 5.35 17.59
CA SER A 34 -12.66 4.84 16.47
C SER A 34 -11.19 4.60 16.81
N LEU A 35 -10.73 5.06 17.99
CA LEU A 35 -9.34 5.02 18.44
C LEU A 35 -9.07 3.89 19.45
N LYS A 36 -9.74 2.75 19.29
CA LYS A 36 -9.39 1.58 20.07
C LYS A 36 -8.02 1.08 19.58
N ILE A 37 -6.99 1.25 20.40
CA ILE A 37 -5.62 0.79 20.15
C ILE A 37 -5.60 -0.70 19.76
N GLN A 38 -6.51 -1.49 20.36
CA GLN A 38 -6.74 -2.90 20.06
C GLN A 38 -7.10 -3.17 18.59
N ILE A 39 -7.68 -2.19 17.89
CA ILE A 39 -8.05 -2.29 16.48
C ILE A 39 -6.88 -1.82 15.60
N VAL A 40 -6.17 -0.75 15.97
CA VAL A 40 -5.13 -0.14 15.12
C VAL A 40 -3.82 -0.92 15.14
N LEU A 41 -3.44 -1.47 16.29
CA LEU A 41 -2.18 -2.19 16.46
C LEU A 41 -2.08 -3.45 15.57
N PRO A 42 -3.12 -4.30 15.43
CA PRO A 42 -3.08 -5.43 14.50
C PRO A 42 -2.86 -5.01 13.04
N TYR A 43 -3.49 -3.93 12.58
CA TYR A 43 -3.27 -3.42 11.22
C TYR A 43 -1.83 -2.97 11.03
N PHE A 44 -1.28 -2.21 11.98
CA PHE A 44 0.10 -1.76 11.92
C PHE A 44 1.09 -2.95 11.83
N ILE A 45 0.87 -3.99 12.65
CA ILE A 45 1.67 -5.22 12.63
C ILE A 45 1.54 -5.91 11.26
N TYR A 46 0.32 -6.08 10.76
CA TYR A 46 0.06 -6.71 9.46
C TYR A 46 0.76 -6.00 8.30
N PHE A 47 0.68 -4.68 8.25
CA PHE A 47 1.33 -3.89 7.20
C PHE A 47 2.86 -3.89 7.34
N SER A 48 3.38 -3.84 8.57
CA SER A 48 4.82 -3.93 8.82
C SER A 48 5.39 -5.29 8.40
N LEU A 49 4.67 -6.39 8.72
CA LEU A 49 5.03 -7.73 8.26
C LEU A 49 4.98 -7.85 6.74
N SER A 50 3.96 -7.26 6.11
CA SER A 50 3.85 -7.25 4.64
C SER A 50 5.02 -6.51 3.99
N PHE A 51 5.46 -5.39 4.58
CA PHE A 51 6.66 -4.67 4.14
C PHE A 51 7.92 -5.53 4.28
N LEU A 52 8.14 -6.13 5.45
CA LEU A 52 9.29 -7.00 5.70
C LEU A 52 9.32 -8.20 4.77
N PHE A 53 8.15 -8.78 4.48
CA PHE A 53 8.00 -9.87 3.52
C PHE A 53 8.34 -9.42 2.08
N GLY A 54 7.88 -8.24 1.68
CA GLY A 54 8.26 -7.63 0.40
C GLY A 54 9.77 -7.37 0.31
N ALA A 55 10.37 -6.80 1.35
CA ALA A 55 11.80 -6.49 1.40
C ALA A 55 12.67 -7.76 1.36
N THR A 56 12.29 -8.80 2.11
CA THR A 56 12.99 -10.09 2.09
C THR A 56 12.87 -10.78 0.73
N LEU A 57 11.69 -10.76 0.09
CA LEU A 57 11.54 -11.25 -1.29
C LEU A 57 12.41 -10.48 -2.29
N TYR A 58 12.49 -9.16 -2.16
CA TYR A 58 13.33 -8.33 -3.03
C TYR A 58 14.82 -8.65 -2.88
N LEU A 59 15.30 -8.79 -1.64
CA LEU A 59 16.68 -9.17 -1.35
C LEU A 59 16.98 -10.61 -1.77
N TYR A 60 16.04 -11.54 -1.55
CA TYR A 60 16.18 -12.94 -1.95
C TYR A 60 16.30 -13.10 -3.46
N ASP A 61 15.49 -12.37 -4.24
CA ASP A 61 15.57 -12.37 -5.70
C ASP A 61 16.94 -11.87 -6.18
N ARG A 62 17.49 -10.84 -5.54
CA ARG A 62 18.87 -10.39 -5.82
C ARG A 62 19.93 -11.44 -5.51
N VAL A 63 19.84 -12.11 -4.36
CA VAL A 63 20.92 -12.96 -3.84
C VAL A 63 20.90 -14.38 -4.44
N LYS A 64 19.74 -15.01 -4.56
CA LYS A 64 19.62 -16.41 -5.03
C LYS A 64 19.17 -16.58 -6.48
N VAL A 65 18.29 -15.70 -6.98
CA VAL A 65 17.73 -15.85 -8.34
C VAL A 65 18.66 -15.21 -9.38
N GLY A 66 19.43 -14.20 -9.01
CA GLY A 66 20.34 -13.50 -9.91
C GLY A 66 19.60 -12.86 -11.10
N TYR A 67 20.31 -12.65 -12.22
CA TYR A 67 19.74 -12.15 -13.48
C TYR A 67 18.99 -13.24 -14.26
N TYR A 68 18.14 -14.05 -13.62
CA TYR A 68 17.27 -15.01 -14.32
C TYR A 68 15.99 -14.29 -14.81
N PRO A 69 15.87 -13.98 -16.12
CA PRO A 69 14.86 -13.03 -16.61
C PRO A 69 13.40 -13.41 -16.32
N PRO A 70 12.94 -14.67 -16.43
CA PRO A 70 11.51 -14.96 -16.24
C PRO A 70 11.07 -14.92 -14.76
N LYS A 71 11.94 -15.28 -13.80
CA LYS A 71 11.61 -15.25 -12.36
C LYS A 71 11.66 -13.82 -11.81
N ASN A 72 12.71 -13.07 -12.13
CA ASN A 72 12.90 -11.70 -11.64
C ASN A 72 11.77 -10.76 -12.13
N ARG A 73 11.22 -10.99 -13.34
CA ARG A 73 10.11 -10.18 -13.90
C ARG A 73 8.75 -10.32 -13.21
N PHE A 74 8.56 -11.33 -12.34
CA PHE A 74 7.34 -11.47 -11.53
C PHE A 74 7.63 -11.09 -10.08
N PHE A 75 8.66 -11.67 -9.48
CA PHE A 75 8.97 -11.48 -8.06
C PHE A 75 9.43 -10.06 -7.73
N LYS A 76 10.11 -9.36 -8.65
CA LYS A 76 10.54 -7.96 -8.45
C LYS A 76 9.38 -6.95 -8.41
N PRO A 77 8.48 -6.85 -9.41
CA PRO A 77 7.32 -5.96 -9.30
C PRO A 77 6.35 -6.41 -8.19
N PHE A 78 6.31 -7.71 -7.89
CA PHE A 78 5.51 -8.24 -6.78
C PHE A 78 6.01 -7.75 -5.41
N SER A 79 7.31 -7.90 -5.15
CA SER A 79 7.97 -7.44 -3.92
C SER A 79 7.89 -5.93 -3.76
N ILE A 80 8.09 -5.16 -4.84
CA ILE A 80 7.93 -3.69 -4.81
C ILE A 80 6.49 -3.32 -4.46
N GLY A 81 5.49 -3.99 -5.05
CA GLY A 81 4.08 -3.77 -4.73
C GLY A 81 3.75 -4.03 -3.26
N LEU A 82 4.26 -5.14 -2.71
CA LEU A 82 4.15 -5.49 -1.28
C LEU A 82 4.79 -4.46 -0.36
N MET A 83 5.98 -3.95 -0.72
CA MET A 83 6.65 -2.91 0.05
C MET A 83 5.84 -1.61 0.04
N ILE A 84 5.36 -1.17 -1.12
CA ILE A 84 4.54 0.06 -1.22
C ILE A 84 3.25 -0.11 -0.41
N PHE A 85 2.58 -1.26 -0.54
CA PHE A 85 1.36 -1.59 0.22
C PHE A 85 1.63 -1.58 1.75
N GLY A 86 2.73 -2.18 2.20
CA GLY A 86 3.13 -2.17 3.60
C GLY A 86 3.42 -0.76 4.12
N VAL A 87 4.14 0.07 3.38
CA VAL A 87 4.44 1.47 3.76
C VAL A 87 3.16 2.30 3.84
N THR A 88 2.31 2.22 2.81
CA THR A 88 1.05 2.98 2.79
C THR A 88 0.07 2.54 3.86
N GLY A 89 0.00 1.24 4.16
CA GLY A 89 -0.82 0.72 5.26
C GLY A 89 -0.29 1.07 6.66
N ALA A 90 1.04 1.11 6.83
CA ALA A 90 1.65 1.58 8.08
C ALA A 90 1.37 3.08 8.30
N LEU A 91 1.52 3.90 7.25
CA LEU A 91 1.12 5.31 7.24
C LEU A 91 -0.36 5.50 7.56
N PHE A 92 -1.24 4.68 6.97
CA PHE A 92 -2.67 4.68 7.28
C PHE A 92 -2.94 4.43 8.76
N SER A 93 -2.28 3.43 9.34
CA SER A 93 -2.41 3.07 10.75
C SER A 93 -1.94 4.21 11.65
N LEU A 94 -0.87 4.90 11.25
CA LEU A 94 -0.32 6.06 11.96
C LEU A 94 -1.26 7.27 11.89
N LEU A 95 -1.82 7.58 10.73
CA LEU A 95 -2.83 8.64 10.56
C LEU A 95 -4.09 8.37 11.38
N ARG A 96 -4.44 7.10 11.59
CA ARG A 96 -5.55 6.69 12.45
C ARG A 96 -5.26 6.96 13.93
N ILE A 97 -4.02 6.77 14.38
CA ILE A 97 -3.56 7.15 15.73
C ILE A 97 -3.61 8.67 15.90
N LEU A 98 -3.20 9.43 14.87
CA LEU A 98 -3.21 10.89 14.87
C LEU A 98 -4.60 11.53 14.76
N ARG A 99 -5.69 10.74 14.82
CA ARG A 99 -7.08 11.21 14.65
C ARG A 99 -7.37 11.87 13.30
N VAL A 100 -6.59 11.56 12.27
CA VAL A 100 -6.82 12.03 10.90
C VAL A 100 -7.27 10.86 10.02
N SER A 101 -8.17 10.04 10.55
CA SER A 101 -8.61 8.77 9.97
C SER A 101 -9.29 8.94 8.60
N PHE A 102 -10.01 10.03 8.40
CA PHE A 102 -10.65 10.37 7.14
C PHE A 102 -9.63 10.56 6.01
N LEU A 103 -8.57 11.35 6.27
CA LEU A 103 -7.52 11.60 5.29
C LEU A 103 -6.71 10.34 5.02
N GLY A 104 -6.41 9.57 6.07
CA GLY A 104 -5.73 8.29 5.95
C GLY A 104 -6.51 7.28 5.11
N THR A 105 -7.82 7.15 5.30
CA THR A 105 -8.66 6.17 4.59
C THR A 105 -8.73 6.49 3.09
N ARG A 106 -8.90 7.77 2.74
CA ARG A 106 -8.94 8.22 1.35
C ARG A 106 -7.59 8.05 0.66
N PHE A 107 -6.50 8.42 1.34
CA PHE A 107 -5.15 8.23 0.82
C PHE A 107 -4.82 6.75 0.62
N PHE A 108 -5.19 5.89 1.57
CA PHE A 108 -5.02 4.44 1.47
C PHE A 108 -5.82 3.84 0.31
N LEU A 109 -7.09 4.21 0.16
CA LEU A 109 -7.92 3.76 -0.97
C LEU A 109 -7.33 4.20 -2.31
N PHE A 110 -6.90 5.46 -2.42
CA PHE A 110 -6.33 6.00 -3.64
C PHE A 110 -5.03 5.28 -4.01
N THR A 111 -4.12 5.11 -3.04
CA THR A 111 -2.86 4.38 -3.24
C THR A 111 -3.09 2.91 -3.57
N PHE A 112 -4.05 2.25 -2.92
CA PHE A 112 -4.43 0.87 -3.23
C PHE A 112 -4.93 0.72 -4.68
N ILE A 113 -5.83 1.61 -5.11
CA ILE A 113 -6.34 1.62 -6.49
C ILE A 113 -5.20 1.83 -7.49
N LEU A 114 -4.28 2.75 -7.21
CA LEU A 114 -3.12 3.01 -8.08
C LEU A 114 -2.18 1.80 -8.16
N ILE A 115 -1.89 1.12 -7.04
CA ILE A 115 -1.03 -0.07 -7.02
C ILE A 115 -1.68 -1.20 -7.83
N VAL A 116 -2.98 -1.45 -7.61
CA VAL A 116 -3.73 -2.48 -8.33
C VAL A 116 -3.81 -2.16 -9.83
N ALA A 117 -4.07 -0.91 -10.19
CA ALA A 117 -4.08 -0.47 -11.59
C ALA A 117 -2.70 -0.60 -12.26
N ALA A 118 -1.63 -0.18 -11.58
CA ALA A 118 -0.27 -0.29 -12.09
C ALA A 118 0.15 -1.75 -12.30
N TRP A 119 -0.19 -2.64 -11.36
CA TRP A 119 0.03 -4.08 -11.53
C TRP A 119 -0.80 -4.66 -12.67
N GLY A 120 -2.10 -4.35 -12.71
CA GLY A 120 -3.00 -4.83 -13.77
C GLY A 120 -2.50 -4.45 -15.15
N LEU A 121 -2.09 -3.19 -15.34
CA LEU A 121 -1.47 -2.70 -16.57
C LEU A 121 -0.15 -3.41 -16.87
N TYR A 122 0.73 -3.56 -15.89
CA TYR A 122 2.01 -4.26 -16.06
C TYR A 122 1.80 -5.71 -16.56
N PHE A 123 0.89 -6.46 -15.95
CA PHE A 123 0.56 -7.82 -16.37
C PHE A 123 -0.12 -7.86 -17.73
N PHE A 124 -1.03 -6.94 -18.00
CA PHE A 124 -1.71 -6.85 -19.29
C PHE A 124 -0.72 -6.57 -20.44
N PHE A 125 0.18 -5.59 -20.28
CA PHE A 125 1.22 -5.30 -21.27
C PHE A 125 2.19 -6.46 -21.45
N LYS A 126 2.54 -7.14 -20.35
CA LYS A 126 3.44 -8.30 -20.38
C LYS A 126 2.80 -9.53 -21.02
N TRP A 127 1.50 -9.74 -20.85
CA TRP A 127 0.76 -10.79 -21.54
C TRP A 127 0.68 -10.50 -23.05
N ARG A 128 0.45 -9.24 -23.43
CA ARG A 128 0.30 -8.83 -24.83
C ARG A 128 1.62 -8.86 -25.61
N LYS A 129 2.74 -8.56 -24.97
CA LYS A 129 4.08 -8.73 -25.54
C LYS A 129 4.60 -10.12 -25.20
N SER A 130 4.30 -11.10 -26.06
CA SER A 130 4.80 -12.47 -25.96
C SER A 130 6.27 -12.53 -25.52
N LEU A 131 6.56 -13.55 -24.72
CA LEU A 131 7.75 -13.83 -23.91
C LEU A 131 9.09 -14.23 -24.58
N PRO A 132 9.30 -14.38 -25.91
CA PRO A 132 10.43 -15.20 -26.37
C PRO A 132 11.81 -14.54 -26.31
N LYS A 133 11.96 -13.23 -26.56
CA LYS A 133 13.31 -12.67 -26.82
C LYS A 133 14.28 -12.82 -25.65
N ASP A 134 13.92 -12.35 -24.45
CA ASP A 134 14.86 -12.37 -23.32
C ASP A 134 15.08 -13.77 -22.73
N ILE A 135 14.11 -14.68 -22.90
CA ILE A 135 14.25 -16.08 -22.49
C ILE A 135 15.22 -16.78 -23.44
N ILE A 136 15.06 -16.57 -24.75
CA ILE A 136 15.95 -17.11 -25.77
C ILE A 136 17.38 -16.58 -25.59
N ASP A 137 17.56 -15.28 -25.38
CA ASP A 137 18.90 -14.69 -25.18
C ASP A 137 19.60 -15.27 -23.94
N TYR A 138 18.84 -15.45 -22.86
CA TYR A 138 19.36 -16.06 -21.64
C TYR A 138 19.73 -17.54 -21.83
N GLU A 139 18.87 -18.35 -22.44
CA GLU A 139 19.17 -19.76 -22.74
C GLU A 139 20.39 -19.89 -23.67
N THR A 140 20.47 -19.03 -24.69
CA THR A 140 21.62 -18.97 -25.61
C THR A 140 22.91 -18.64 -24.85
N SER A 141 22.86 -17.71 -23.89
CA SER A 141 24.02 -17.36 -23.06
C SER A 141 24.51 -18.51 -22.17
N LEU A 142 23.58 -19.32 -21.62
CA LEU A 142 23.90 -20.50 -20.81
C LEU A 142 24.57 -21.58 -21.66
N ILE A 143 24.03 -21.84 -22.84
CA ILE A 143 24.59 -22.83 -23.79
C ILE A 143 26.02 -22.42 -24.18
N LYS A 144 26.23 -21.13 -24.51
CA LYS A 144 27.56 -20.60 -24.86
C LYS A 144 28.57 -20.75 -23.72
N LYS A 145 28.19 -20.43 -22.48
CA LYS A 145 29.07 -20.62 -21.30
C LYS A 145 29.43 -22.09 -21.10
N LYS A 146 28.45 -22.99 -21.23
CA LYS A 146 28.67 -24.43 -21.05
C LYS A 146 29.64 -24.98 -22.10
N PHE A 147 29.50 -24.55 -23.36
CA PHE A 147 30.42 -24.93 -24.44
C PHE A 147 31.84 -24.39 -24.23
N LEU A 148 32.01 -23.10 -23.93
CA LEU A 148 33.32 -22.49 -23.70
C LEU A 148 34.06 -23.14 -22.52
N SER A 149 33.36 -23.46 -21.43
CA SER A 149 33.96 -24.15 -20.27
C SER A 149 34.44 -25.57 -20.59
N LYS A 150 33.81 -26.24 -21.57
CA LYS A 150 34.19 -27.59 -22.02
C LYS A 150 35.39 -27.56 -22.95
N ILE A 151 35.50 -26.51 -23.77
CA ILE A 151 36.68 -26.27 -24.63
C ILE A 151 37.89 -25.91 -23.78
N ALA A 152 37.74 -25.04 -22.77
CA ALA A 152 38.84 -24.64 -21.88
C ALA A 152 39.38 -25.76 -20.96
N LYS A 153 38.67 -26.89 -20.86
CA LYS A 153 39.07 -28.08 -20.07
C LYS A 153 39.74 -29.17 -20.91
N ARG A 154 39.72 -29.05 -22.24
CA ARG A 154 40.45 -29.92 -23.16
C ARG A 154 41.79 -29.28 -23.48
#